data_AF-X1UF58-F1
#
_entry.id   AF-X1UF58-F1
#
_cell.length_a   1.000
_cell.length_b   1.000
_cell.length_c   1.000
_cell.angle_alpha   90.00
_cell.angle_beta   90.00
_cell.angle_gamma   90.00
#
_symmetry.space_group_name_H-M   'P 1'
#
loop_
_entity.id
_entity.type
_entity.pdbx_description
1 polymer ?
#
loop_
_entity_poly.entity_id
_entity_poly.type
_entity_poly.pdbx_seq_one_letter_code
_entity_poly.pdbx_strand_id
1 'polypeptide(L)'
;SGELHLSRAVQPGRYFESVGQKSAVLGNEDGNVEIWIYPYKVLHNFQLYFLIEDEKKIVEGREVVSRIDVYPHQTTLRYVHSSFTVEEIFFSPLKESGVAILLSIETIKPLSVIVSFTPDLRPMWPAGLGGQYSYWDSEKKYFVLSEGTGKNVALVGSPAGEQFSSGPAHALPEGDIKIKIHVEPEDSNRIFFPIYFSASHDGRTRADEVYSRLGKDLEELYSEKFRHFEKLEKEYLSVQTPDGSLNQAFQWAKVAVDKAFVCNPQLGCGLVAG
;
A
#
# COMPACT_ATOMS: atom_id res chain seq x y z
N SER A 1 -10.07 -16.13 -22.51
CA SER A 1 -9.94 -14.69 -22.22
C SER A 1 -8.82 -14.54 -21.21
N GLY A 2 -7.83 -13.70 -21.51
CA GLY A 2 -6.76 -13.38 -20.56
C GLY A 2 -7.30 -12.47 -19.45
N GLU A 3 -6.58 -12.41 -18.33
CA GLU A 3 -6.91 -11.56 -17.19
C GLU A 3 -7.01 -10.08 -17.58
N LEU A 4 -7.99 -9.36 -17.00
CA LEU A 4 -8.13 -7.92 -17.21
C LEU A 4 -6.88 -7.19 -16.71
N HIS A 5 -6.15 -6.55 -17.62
CA HIS A 5 -4.85 -5.95 -17.35
C HIS A 5 -4.66 -4.69 -18.18
N LEU A 6 -4.09 -3.65 -17.57
CA LEU A 6 -3.60 -2.46 -18.27
C LEU A 6 -2.11 -2.30 -17.96
N SER A 7 -1.32 -2.03 -18.99
CA SER A 7 0.12 -1.91 -18.86
C SER A 7 0.64 -0.81 -19.76
N ARG A 8 1.47 0.07 -19.20
CA ARG A 8 2.11 1.16 -19.96
C ARG A 8 3.27 1.80 -19.20
N ALA A 9 4.00 2.65 -19.90
CA ALA A 9 4.91 3.58 -19.25
C ALA A 9 4.14 4.51 -18.30
N VAL A 10 4.79 4.86 -17.19
CA VAL A 10 4.25 5.81 -16.22
C VAL A 10 4.06 7.19 -16.82
N GLN A 11 3.05 7.89 -16.33
CA GLN A 11 2.78 9.29 -16.61
C GLN A 11 2.82 10.02 -15.26
N PRO A 12 3.91 10.71 -14.90
CA PRO A 12 4.05 11.38 -13.60
C PRO A 12 2.83 12.26 -13.28
N GLY A 13 2.37 12.20 -12.02
CA GLY A 13 1.17 12.90 -11.56
C GLY A 13 -0.18 12.30 -12.02
N ARG A 14 -0.17 11.21 -12.81
CA ARG A 14 -1.40 10.50 -13.15
C ARG A 14 -1.79 9.55 -12.03
N TYR A 15 -3.06 9.62 -11.68
CA TYR A 15 -3.64 8.89 -10.56
C TYR A 15 -3.72 7.37 -10.80
N PHE A 16 -3.48 6.60 -9.75
CA PHE A 16 -3.80 5.18 -9.64
C PHE A 16 -4.31 4.85 -8.23
N GLU A 17 -4.87 3.65 -8.08
CA GLU A 17 -5.38 3.17 -6.80
C GLU A 17 -5.24 1.65 -6.62
N SER A 18 -5.13 1.23 -5.36
CA SER A 18 -5.36 -0.15 -4.94
C SER A 18 -6.28 -0.13 -3.73
N VAL A 19 -7.54 -0.53 -3.92
CA VAL A 19 -8.59 -0.39 -2.91
C VAL A 19 -9.16 -1.74 -2.51
N GLY A 20 -9.57 -1.83 -1.25
CA GLY A 20 -10.44 -2.85 -0.69
C GLY A 20 -11.64 -2.17 -0.02
N GLN A 21 -12.50 -2.95 0.62
CA GLN A 21 -13.69 -2.40 1.26
C GLN A 21 -13.34 -1.61 2.52
N LYS A 22 -12.21 -1.87 3.17
CA LYS A 22 -11.83 -1.22 4.44
C LYS A 22 -10.53 -0.43 4.39
N SER A 23 -9.91 -0.34 3.23
CA SER A 23 -8.62 0.33 3.05
C SER A 23 -8.41 0.75 1.59
N ALA A 24 -7.54 1.72 1.41
CA ALA A 24 -7.18 2.23 0.10
C ALA A 24 -5.74 2.73 0.08
N VAL A 25 -5.05 2.45 -1.02
CA VAL A 25 -3.88 3.18 -1.48
C VAL A 25 -4.34 4.08 -2.61
N LEU A 26 -4.12 5.38 -2.47
CA LEU A 26 -4.47 6.40 -3.46
C LEU A 26 -3.19 7.18 -3.78
N GLY A 27 -2.87 7.38 -5.05
CA GLY A 27 -1.65 8.11 -5.37
C GLY A 27 -1.39 8.28 -6.85
N ASN A 28 -0.15 8.61 -7.18
CA ASN A 28 0.26 8.94 -8.54
C ASN A 28 1.37 8.01 -9.03
N GLU A 29 1.44 7.83 -10.34
CA GLU A 29 2.38 6.93 -11.02
C GLU A 29 3.87 7.28 -10.85
N ASP A 30 4.19 8.37 -10.15
CA ASP A 30 5.55 8.70 -9.70
C ASP A 30 5.94 7.99 -8.38
N GLY A 31 5.04 7.17 -7.82
CA GLY A 31 5.24 6.41 -6.58
C GLY A 31 4.82 7.17 -5.32
N ASN A 32 4.29 8.39 -5.45
CA ASN A 32 3.76 9.12 -4.31
C ASN A 32 2.34 8.65 -3.97
N VAL A 33 2.15 8.10 -2.78
CA VAL A 33 0.82 7.64 -2.32
C VAL A 33 0.46 8.14 -0.93
N GLU A 34 -0.84 8.15 -0.67
CA GLU A 34 -1.43 8.17 0.67
C GLU A 34 -2.12 6.84 0.95
N ILE A 35 -2.19 6.48 2.23
CA ILE A 35 -2.75 5.21 2.68
C ILE A 35 -3.85 5.47 3.68
N TRP A 36 -5.00 4.89 3.38
CA TRP A 36 -6.21 4.96 4.18
C TRP A 36 -6.58 3.58 4.69
N ILE A 37 -6.93 3.52 5.98
CA ILE A 37 -7.50 2.34 6.61
C ILE A 37 -8.71 2.83 7.37
N TYR A 38 -9.89 2.55 6.82
CA TYR A 38 -11.09 3.30 7.15
C TYR A 38 -11.46 3.19 8.63
N PRO A 39 -11.73 4.33 9.31
CA PRO A 39 -11.95 5.67 8.73
C PRO A 39 -10.73 6.61 8.73
N TYR A 40 -9.49 6.11 8.84
CA TYR A 40 -8.30 6.95 9.01
C TYR A 40 -7.50 7.12 7.73
N LYS A 41 -7.08 8.35 7.43
CA LYS A 41 -5.86 8.63 6.68
C LYS A 41 -4.68 8.33 7.59
N VAL A 42 -3.95 7.27 7.30
CA VAL A 42 -2.84 6.82 8.15
C VAL A 42 -1.61 7.69 7.91
N LEU A 43 -1.32 7.96 6.64
CA LEU A 43 -0.16 8.71 6.18
C LEU A 43 -0.38 9.34 4.80
N HIS A 44 0.50 10.26 4.45
CA HIS A 44 0.69 10.76 3.09
C HIS A 44 2.18 10.88 2.78
N ASN A 45 2.49 11.32 1.56
CA ASN A 45 3.85 11.44 1.05
C ASN A 45 4.66 10.14 1.15
N PHE A 46 4.00 8.99 1.07
CA PHE A 46 4.72 7.73 0.96
C PHE A 46 5.53 7.73 -0.33
N GLN A 47 6.83 7.49 -0.22
CA GLN A 47 7.74 7.34 -1.37
C GLN A 47 8.87 6.36 -1.03
N LEU A 48 9.38 5.70 -2.08
CA LEU A 48 10.56 4.84 -2.00
C LEU A 48 11.81 5.58 -2.47
N TYR A 49 12.91 5.36 -1.77
CA TYR A 49 14.26 5.73 -2.18
C TYR A 49 15.15 4.49 -2.14
N PHE A 50 16.14 4.44 -3.03
CA PHE A 50 17.02 3.30 -3.20
C PHE A 50 18.46 3.71 -2.90
N LEU A 51 19.01 3.25 -1.78
CA LEU A 51 20.40 3.46 -1.39
C LEU A 51 21.25 2.29 -1.92
N ILE A 52 22.12 2.57 -2.88
CA ILE A 52 23.14 1.64 -3.35
C ILE A 52 24.31 1.72 -2.36
N GLU A 53 24.45 0.73 -1.49
CA GLU A 53 25.29 0.82 -0.28
C GLU A 53 26.77 1.04 -0.62
N ASP A 54 27.31 0.29 -1.58
CA ASP A 54 28.72 0.39 -2.01
C ASP A 54 29.08 1.78 -2.56
N GLU A 55 28.11 2.44 -3.20
CA GLU A 55 28.29 3.76 -3.79
C GLU A 55 27.91 4.90 -2.85
N LYS A 56 27.20 4.59 -1.75
CA LYS A 56 26.53 5.56 -0.87
C LYS A 56 25.65 6.54 -1.65
N LYS A 57 25.06 6.06 -2.74
CA LYS A 57 24.23 6.85 -3.65
C LYS A 57 22.77 6.55 -3.37
N ILE A 58 22.00 7.61 -3.11
CA ILE A 58 20.54 7.53 -3.05
C ILE A 58 19.98 7.86 -4.43
N VAL A 59 19.09 7.00 -4.91
CA VAL A 59 18.28 7.19 -6.11
C VAL A 59 16.84 7.36 -5.67
N GLU A 60 16.18 8.44 -6.08
CA GLU A 60 14.77 8.65 -5.75
C GLU A 60 13.89 7.77 -6.64
N GLY A 61 12.90 7.09 -6.07
CA GLY A 61 12.05 6.17 -6.83
C GLY A 61 11.37 6.84 -8.02
N ARG A 62 10.90 8.08 -7.85
CA ARG A 62 10.27 8.88 -8.91
C ARG A 62 11.16 9.13 -10.13
N GLU A 63 12.49 9.04 -9.99
CA GLU A 63 13.43 9.23 -11.11
C GLU A 63 13.63 7.96 -11.94
N VAL A 64 13.34 6.78 -11.37
CA VAL A 64 13.61 5.48 -11.99
C VAL A 64 12.35 4.62 -12.16
N VAL A 65 11.19 5.10 -11.73
CA VAL A 65 9.89 4.48 -12.03
C VAL A 65 9.62 4.57 -13.53
N SER A 66 9.30 3.43 -14.13
CA SER A 66 9.30 3.29 -15.59
C SER A 66 7.98 2.75 -16.14
N ARG A 67 7.30 1.88 -15.39
CA ARG A 67 6.10 1.18 -15.85
C ARG A 67 5.09 1.02 -14.72
N ILE A 68 3.82 1.05 -15.10
CA ILE A 68 2.70 0.67 -14.26
C ILE A 68 1.96 -0.51 -14.90
N ASP A 69 1.60 -1.49 -14.07
CA ASP A 69 0.78 -2.64 -14.41
C ASP A 69 -0.43 -2.67 -13.46
N VAL A 70 -1.65 -2.56 -14.01
CA VAL A 70 -2.89 -2.46 -13.24
C VAL A 70 -3.75 -3.69 -13.50
N TYR A 71 -4.12 -4.36 -12.41
CA TYR A 71 -5.07 -5.46 -12.36
C TYR A 71 -6.26 -5.05 -11.48
N PRO A 72 -7.41 -5.74 -11.56
CA PRO A 72 -8.52 -5.47 -10.65
C PRO A 72 -8.13 -5.63 -9.18
N HIS A 73 -7.31 -6.64 -8.87
CA HIS A 73 -6.95 -7.01 -7.50
C HIS A 73 -5.69 -6.30 -6.96
N GLN A 74 -4.81 -5.79 -7.82
CA GLN A 74 -3.55 -5.12 -7.45
C GLN A 74 -3.08 -4.06 -8.46
N THR A 75 -2.13 -3.22 -8.07
CA THR A 75 -1.38 -2.36 -8.99
C THR A 75 0.11 -2.49 -8.70
N THR A 76 0.94 -2.49 -9.74
CA THR A 76 2.40 -2.63 -9.62
C THR A 76 3.10 -1.46 -10.30
N LEU A 77 4.06 -0.85 -9.61
CA LEU A 77 5.02 0.08 -10.19
C LEU A 77 6.38 -0.61 -10.35
N ARG A 78 7.03 -0.45 -11.50
CA ARG A 78 8.36 -1.00 -11.76
C ARG A 78 9.41 0.09 -11.85
N TYR A 79 10.40 0.00 -10.98
CA TYR A 79 11.58 0.85 -10.92
C TYR A 79 12.76 0.15 -11.59
N VAL A 80 13.46 0.84 -12.50
CA VAL A 80 14.58 0.25 -13.26
C VAL A 80 15.80 1.16 -13.18
N HIS A 81 16.88 0.63 -12.64
CA HIS A 81 18.19 1.26 -12.57
C HIS A 81 19.25 0.30 -13.11
N SER A 82 20.45 0.79 -13.43
CA SER A 82 21.55 -0.05 -13.95
C SER A 82 22.04 -1.13 -12.97
N SER A 83 21.61 -1.09 -11.71
CA SER A 83 22.06 -2.00 -10.64
C SER A 83 20.92 -2.76 -9.97
N PHE A 84 19.66 -2.41 -10.24
CA PHE A 84 18.50 -3.07 -9.65
C PHE A 84 17.23 -2.90 -10.50
N THR A 85 16.31 -3.83 -10.32
CA THR A 85 14.91 -3.70 -10.70
C THR A 85 14.06 -3.94 -9.46
N VAL A 86 13.09 -3.08 -9.19
CA VAL A 86 12.16 -3.23 -8.07
C VAL A 86 10.74 -3.21 -8.60
N GLU A 87 9.93 -4.20 -8.23
CA GLU A 87 8.48 -4.16 -8.41
C GLU A 87 7.84 -3.87 -7.06
N GLU A 88 7.10 -2.76 -7.00
CA GLU A 88 6.30 -2.38 -5.86
C GLU A 88 4.84 -2.71 -6.13
N ILE A 89 4.32 -3.70 -5.42
CA ILE A 89 2.99 -4.26 -5.60
C ILE A 89 2.08 -3.73 -4.49
N PHE A 90 1.14 -2.86 -4.86
CA PHE A 90 0.13 -2.29 -3.97
C PHE A 90 -1.07 -3.22 -3.85
N PHE A 91 -1.29 -3.75 -2.64
CA PHE A 91 -2.36 -4.69 -2.36
C PHE A 91 -3.17 -4.30 -1.12
N SER A 92 -4.40 -3.85 -1.34
CA SER A 92 -5.41 -3.67 -0.29
C SER A 92 -6.34 -4.89 -0.26
N PRO A 93 -6.32 -5.76 0.77
CA PRO A 93 -7.21 -6.91 0.85
C PRO A 93 -8.69 -6.53 0.76
N LEU A 94 -9.52 -7.44 0.24
CA LEU A 94 -10.94 -7.12 -0.03
C LEU A 94 -11.70 -6.68 1.23
N LYS A 95 -11.51 -7.36 2.37
CA LYS A 95 -12.34 -7.17 3.57
C LYS A 95 -11.55 -6.85 4.84
N GLU A 96 -10.24 -6.72 4.73
CA GLU A 96 -9.36 -6.49 5.88
C GLU A 96 -9.04 -5.01 6.05
N SER A 97 -8.96 -4.55 7.31
CA SER A 97 -8.61 -3.16 7.64
C SER A 97 -7.09 -2.96 7.59
N GLY A 98 -6.49 -3.24 6.44
CA GLY A 98 -5.06 -3.16 6.24
C GLY A 98 -4.64 -3.03 4.79
N VAL A 99 -3.35 -2.77 4.59
CA VAL A 99 -2.71 -2.70 3.27
C VAL A 99 -1.39 -3.45 3.35
N ALA A 100 -1.02 -4.12 2.26
CA ALA A 100 0.32 -4.63 2.04
C ALA A 100 0.91 -3.97 0.79
N ILE A 101 2.15 -3.50 0.90
CA ILE A 101 3.00 -3.17 -0.24
C ILE A 101 4.10 -4.24 -0.27
N LEU A 102 4.20 -4.98 -1.36
CA LEU A 102 5.20 -6.04 -1.51
C LEU A 102 6.28 -5.57 -2.48
N LEU A 103 7.53 -5.68 -2.06
CA LEU A 103 8.66 -5.39 -2.93
C LEU A 103 9.26 -6.70 -3.44
N SER A 104 9.22 -6.90 -4.76
CA SER A 104 10.08 -7.87 -5.45
C SER A 104 11.32 -7.15 -5.92
N ILE A 105 12.50 -7.64 -5.54
CA ILE A 105 13.75 -6.90 -5.74
C ILE A 105 14.75 -7.80 -6.46
N GLU A 106 15.23 -7.30 -7.59
CA GLU A 106 16.39 -7.80 -8.30
C GLU A 106 17.55 -6.84 -8.12
N THR A 107 18.69 -7.29 -7.60
CA THR A 107 19.86 -6.41 -7.43
C THR A 107 21.17 -7.15 -7.62
N ILE A 108 22.17 -6.45 -8.17
CA ILE A 108 23.55 -6.96 -8.32
C ILE A 108 24.53 -6.34 -7.31
N LYS A 109 24.04 -5.46 -6.42
CA LYS A 109 24.78 -4.82 -5.33
C LYS A 109 23.93 -4.81 -4.06
N PRO A 110 24.52 -4.71 -2.86
CA PRO A 110 23.77 -4.49 -1.64
C PRO A 110 22.92 -3.22 -1.77
N LEU A 111 21.62 -3.37 -1.55
CA LEU A 111 20.61 -2.34 -1.77
C LEU A 111 19.82 -2.12 -0.50
N SER A 112 19.55 -0.86 -0.17
CA SER A 112 18.60 -0.54 0.87
C SER A 112 17.44 0.25 0.32
N VAL A 113 16.23 -0.26 0.52
CA VAL A 113 14.99 0.46 0.24
C VAL A 113 14.67 1.31 1.47
N ILE A 114 14.61 2.62 1.28
CA ILE A 114 14.21 3.58 2.29
C ILE A 114 12.76 3.96 2.00
N VAL A 115 11.87 3.51 2.88
CA VAL A 115 10.45 3.85 2.89
C VAL A 115 10.28 5.15 3.65
N SER A 116 9.88 6.24 2.99
CA SER A 116 9.66 7.56 3.60
C SER A 116 8.17 7.90 3.58
N PHE A 117 7.62 8.44 4.67
CA PHE A 117 6.23 8.91 4.72
C PHE A 117 6.01 9.95 5.82
N THR A 118 5.00 10.79 5.65
CA THR A 118 4.51 11.70 6.70
C THR A 118 3.32 11.06 7.43
N PRO A 119 3.41 10.80 8.75
CA PRO A 119 2.30 10.21 9.51
C PRO A 119 1.17 11.22 9.75
N ASP A 120 -0.09 10.77 9.68
CA ASP A 120 -1.28 11.62 9.87
C ASP A 120 -2.20 11.13 10.99
N LEU A 121 -2.62 9.86 10.92
CA LEU A 121 -3.74 9.30 11.71
C LEU A 121 -4.96 10.24 11.77
N ARG A 122 -5.46 10.73 10.63
CA ARG A 122 -6.61 11.67 10.59
C ARG A 122 -7.90 10.95 10.23
N PRO A 123 -8.99 11.08 11.01
CA PRO A 123 -10.27 10.48 10.65
C PRO A 123 -10.94 11.22 9.48
N MET A 124 -11.72 10.49 8.68
CA MET A 124 -12.44 11.01 7.51
C MET A 124 -13.57 12.00 7.87
N TRP A 125 -14.33 11.76 8.95
CA TRP A 125 -15.46 12.59 9.41
C TRP A 125 -16.04 12.09 10.76
N PRO A 126 -16.67 12.93 11.61
CA PRO A 126 -16.38 14.33 11.96
C PRO A 126 -15.70 14.36 13.35
N ALA A 127 -14.37 14.39 13.39
CA ALA A 127 -13.65 14.70 14.62
C ALA A 127 -12.20 15.03 14.27
N GLY A 128 -11.58 15.96 14.98
CA GLY A 128 -10.13 15.91 15.13
C GLY A 128 -9.81 14.87 16.21
N LEU A 129 -8.74 14.09 16.04
CA LEU A 129 -8.16 13.43 17.20
C LEU A 129 -7.44 14.49 18.05
N GLY A 130 -7.35 14.25 19.37
CA GLY A 130 -6.53 15.09 20.26
C GLY A 130 -5.04 14.96 19.94
N GLY A 131 -4.17 15.35 20.88
CA GLY A 131 -2.72 15.21 20.70
C GLY A 131 -2.33 13.79 20.25
N GLN A 132 -1.60 13.71 19.14
CA GLN A 132 -1.16 12.46 18.52
C GLN A 132 0.33 12.25 18.78
N TYR A 133 0.73 10.99 18.81
CA TYR A 133 2.12 10.61 19.00
C TYR A 133 2.51 9.46 18.08
N SER A 134 3.82 9.34 17.86
CA SER A 134 4.41 8.15 17.25
C SER A 134 5.57 7.60 18.05
N TYR A 135 5.81 6.29 17.92
CA TYR A 135 7.03 5.64 18.38
C TYR A 135 7.32 4.37 17.58
N TRP A 136 8.58 3.94 17.54
CA TRP A 136 8.98 2.67 16.93
C TRP A 136 8.89 1.54 17.96
N ASP A 137 8.24 0.44 17.59
CA ASP A 137 8.24 -0.80 18.34
C ASP A 137 9.36 -1.70 17.80
N SER A 138 10.48 -1.80 18.51
CA SER A 138 11.66 -2.54 18.03
C SER A 138 11.45 -4.05 18.00
N GLU A 139 10.59 -4.57 18.86
CA GLU A 139 10.28 -6.01 18.90
C GLU A 139 9.44 -6.40 17.68
N LYS A 140 8.43 -5.57 17.36
CA LYS A 140 7.50 -5.87 16.26
C LYS A 140 7.83 -5.21 14.92
N LYS A 141 8.85 -4.35 14.89
CA LYS A 141 9.40 -3.69 13.70
C LYS A 141 8.40 -2.84 12.92
N TYR A 142 7.66 -2.00 13.62
CA TYR A 142 6.78 -1.02 13.00
C TYR A 142 6.68 0.26 13.83
N PHE A 143 6.26 1.34 13.19
CA PHE A 143 5.80 2.55 13.85
C PHE A 143 4.38 2.38 14.37
N VAL A 144 4.16 2.96 15.53
CA VAL A 144 2.88 3.08 16.20
C VAL A 144 2.44 4.52 16.08
N LEU A 145 1.29 4.77 15.48
CA LEU A 145 0.63 6.06 15.47
C LEU A 145 -0.61 5.97 16.35
N SER A 146 -0.77 6.87 17.32
CA SER A 146 -1.92 6.84 18.23
C SER A 146 -2.19 8.22 18.83
N GLU A 147 -3.28 8.32 19.60
CA GLU A 147 -3.64 9.49 20.39
C GLU A 147 -3.83 9.13 21.88
N GLY A 148 -4.03 10.14 22.72
CA GLY A 148 -4.02 10.01 24.19
C GLY A 148 -4.98 8.99 24.80
N THR A 149 -6.09 8.63 24.14
CA THR A 149 -7.02 7.58 24.62
C THR A 149 -6.58 6.16 24.23
N GLY A 150 -5.65 6.03 23.27
CA GLY A 150 -5.16 4.74 22.79
C GLY A 150 -6.19 3.92 22.00
N LYS A 151 -7.36 4.50 21.69
CA LYS A 151 -8.42 3.81 20.91
C LYS A 151 -8.12 3.81 19.42
N ASN A 152 -7.61 4.92 18.92
CA ASN A 152 -7.32 5.09 17.50
C ASN A 152 -5.85 4.80 17.29
N VAL A 153 -5.54 3.71 16.59
CA VAL A 153 -4.18 3.23 16.42
C VAL A 153 -3.96 2.85 14.96
N ALA A 154 -2.84 3.27 14.39
CA ALA A 154 -2.33 2.74 13.13
C ALA A 154 -0.91 2.20 13.29
N LEU A 155 -0.60 1.14 12.57
CA LEU A 155 0.71 0.49 12.54
C LEU A 155 1.27 0.57 11.13
N VAL A 156 2.55 0.92 11.01
CA VAL A 156 3.25 1.05 9.72
C VAL A 156 4.65 0.46 9.84
N GLY A 157 4.94 -0.64 9.15
CA GLY A 157 6.25 -1.26 9.28
C GLY A 157 6.55 -2.40 8.34
N SER A 158 7.66 -3.06 8.59
CA SER A 158 8.12 -4.22 7.81
C SER A 158 8.84 -5.20 8.73
N PRO A 159 8.57 -6.51 8.64
CA PRO A 159 9.35 -7.55 9.34
C PRO A 159 10.86 -7.52 8.99
N ALA A 160 11.21 -7.04 7.80
CA ALA A 160 12.59 -6.85 7.34
C ALA A 160 13.12 -5.43 7.57
N GLY A 161 12.30 -4.55 8.17
CA GLY A 161 12.59 -3.15 8.34
C GLY A 161 13.28 -2.82 9.66
N GLU A 162 14.05 -1.74 9.62
CA GLU A 162 14.67 -1.10 10.78
C GLU A 162 14.34 0.40 10.78
N GLN A 163 14.27 1.02 11.96
CA GLN A 163 14.08 2.45 12.08
C GLN A 163 15.28 3.20 11.49
N PHE A 164 15.04 4.06 10.50
CA PHE A 164 16.10 4.84 9.84
C PHE A 164 16.13 6.30 10.26
N SER A 165 15.00 6.85 10.71
CA SER A 165 14.92 8.20 11.29
C SER A 165 14.36 8.16 12.71
N SER A 166 14.99 8.91 13.62
CA SER A 166 14.43 9.23 14.94
C SER A 166 13.72 10.59 14.88
N GLY A 167 12.38 10.58 14.74
CA GLY A 167 11.57 11.74 15.11
C GLY A 167 11.58 11.96 16.63
N PRO A 168 11.06 13.09 17.13
CA PRO A 168 10.90 13.29 18.57
C PRO A 168 10.04 12.17 19.17
N ALA A 169 10.58 11.47 20.17
CA ALA A 169 9.86 10.42 20.87
C ALA A 169 8.57 11.00 21.49
N HIS A 170 7.46 10.29 21.35
CA HIS A 170 6.17 10.65 21.97
C HIS A 170 5.49 11.92 21.43
N ALA A 171 5.84 12.35 20.22
CA ALA A 171 5.09 13.31 19.42
C ALA A 171 4.89 12.78 17.99
N LEU A 172 3.89 13.29 17.28
CA LEU A 172 3.79 13.07 15.83
C LEU A 172 4.81 13.99 15.14
N PRO A 173 5.77 13.47 14.36
CA PRO A 173 6.76 14.31 13.69
C PRO A 173 6.10 15.24 12.67
N GLU A 174 6.58 16.48 12.59
CA GLU A 174 6.15 17.42 11.54
C GLU A 174 6.74 17.08 10.15
N GLY A 175 7.71 16.15 10.09
CA GLY A 175 8.38 15.72 8.87
C GLY A 175 8.36 14.20 8.67
N ASP A 176 9.02 13.74 7.61
CA ASP A 176 8.98 12.34 7.21
C ASP A 176 9.66 11.40 8.21
N ILE A 177 9.01 10.27 8.44
CA ILE A 177 9.55 9.11 9.11
C ILE A 177 10.06 8.12 8.06
N LYS A 178 11.17 7.43 8.37
CA LYS A 178 11.84 6.51 7.47
C LYS A 178 12.03 5.12 8.08
N ILE A 179 11.75 4.09 7.29
CA ILE A 179 12.09 2.68 7.54
C ILE A 179 13.11 2.26 6.49
N LYS A 180 14.18 1.59 6.91
CA LYS A 180 15.19 1.00 6.01
C LYS A 180 14.98 -0.50 5.93
N ILE A 181 14.90 -1.04 4.72
CA ILE A 181 14.89 -2.47 4.43
C ILE A 181 16.17 -2.77 3.65
N HIS A 182 17.04 -3.58 4.24
CA HIS A 182 18.31 -3.97 3.61
C HIS A 182 18.14 -5.27 2.82
N VAL A 183 18.75 -5.34 1.64
CA VAL A 183 18.64 -6.44 0.69
C VAL A 183 20.02 -6.75 0.13
N GLU A 184 20.45 -7.99 0.33
CA GLU A 184 21.69 -8.50 -0.26
C GLU A 184 21.42 -9.12 -1.64
N PRO A 185 22.39 -9.11 -2.57
CA PRO A 185 22.23 -9.74 -3.89
C PRO A 185 21.79 -11.21 -3.83
N GLU A 186 22.15 -11.95 -2.79
CA GLU A 186 21.79 -13.35 -2.60
C GLU A 186 20.30 -13.59 -2.28
N ASP A 187 19.59 -12.54 -1.84
CA ASP A 187 18.14 -12.54 -1.57
C ASP A 187 17.31 -12.15 -2.80
N SER A 188 17.97 -11.63 -3.84
CA SER A 188 17.38 -11.19 -5.11
C SER A 188 16.46 -12.26 -5.71
N ASN A 189 15.21 -11.90 -6.04
CA ASN A 189 14.19 -12.79 -6.61
C ASN A 189 13.79 -14.04 -5.79
N ARG A 190 14.15 -14.11 -4.51
CA ARG A 190 13.83 -15.29 -3.67
C ARG A 190 12.63 -15.07 -2.77
N ILE A 191 12.44 -13.84 -2.31
CA ILE A 191 11.41 -13.46 -1.35
C ILE A 191 10.84 -12.09 -1.68
N PHE A 192 9.64 -11.83 -1.18
CA PHE A 192 9.08 -10.48 -1.13
C PHE A 192 9.50 -9.80 0.16
N PHE A 193 9.74 -8.49 0.09
CA PHE A 193 9.94 -7.64 1.27
C PHE A 193 8.66 -6.84 1.52
N PRO A 194 7.83 -7.24 2.50
CA PRO A 194 6.54 -6.60 2.70
C PRO A 194 6.64 -5.36 3.59
N ILE A 195 5.79 -4.38 3.31
CA ILE A 195 5.49 -3.24 4.16
C ILE A 195 4.00 -3.33 4.47
N TYR A 196 3.66 -3.46 5.75
CA TYR A 196 2.29 -3.65 6.21
C TYR A 196 1.77 -2.40 6.92
N PHE A 197 0.50 -2.15 6.70
CA PHE A 197 -0.25 -1.07 7.31
C PHE A 197 -1.52 -1.65 7.92
N SER A 198 -1.79 -1.38 9.18
CA SER A 198 -3.06 -1.72 9.83
C SER A 198 -3.56 -0.54 10.63
N ALA A 199 -4.88 -0.45 10.83
CA ALA A 199 -5.44 0.51 11.77
C ALA A 199 -6.68 -0.04 12.45
N SER A 200 -6.95 0.50 13.64
CA SER A 200 -8.08 0.13 14.47
C SER A 200 -8.61 1.35 15.23
N HIS A 201 -9.92 1.33 15.48
CA HIS A 201 -10.62 2.24 16.40
C HIS A 201 -10.91 1.56 17.76
N ASP A 202 -10.56 0.28 17.90
CA ASP A 202 -10.71 -0.56 19.09
C ASP A 202 -9.37 -0.79 19.80
N GLY A 203 -8.42 0.12 19.61
CA GLY A 203 -7.11 0.11 20.23
C GLY A 203 -6.09 -0.82 19.58
N ARG A 204 -4.92 -0.87 20.22
CA ARG A 204 -3.70 -1.48 19.67
C ARG A 204 -3.82 -2.98 19.41
N THR A 205 -4.38 -3.75 20.34
CA THR A 205 -4.50 -5.21 20.19
C THR A 205 -5.16 -5.59 18.88
N ARG A 206 -6.23 -4.87 18.50
CA ARG A 206 -6.94 -5.14 17.25
C ARG A 206 -6.13 -4.73 16.01
N ALA A 207 -5.39 -3.63 16.06
CA ALA A 207 -4.48 -3.25 14.98
C ALA A 207 -3.34 -4.27 14.80
N ASP A 208 -2.83 -4.83 15.90
CA ASP A 208 -1.82 -5.89 15.91
C ASP A 208 -2.34 -7.20 15.29
N GLU A 209 -3.58 -7.60 15.61
CA GLU A 209 -4.21 -8.77 15.01
C GLU A 209 -4.29 -8.65 13.49
N VAL A 210 -4.71 -7.48 12.98
CA VAL A 210 -4.78 -7.22 11.54
C VAL A 210 -3.38 -7.24 10.92
N TYR A 211 -2.39 -6.61 11.54
CA TYR A 211 -1.01 -6.60 11.06
C TYR A 211 -0.43 -8.03 10.98
N SER A 212 -0.65 -8.83 12.02
CA SER A 212 -0.25 -10.24 12.09
C SER A 212 -0.94 -11.07 10.99
N ARG A 213 -2.22 -10.83 10.74
CA ARG A 213 -3.00 -11.48 9.69
C ARG A 213 -2.50 -11.14 8.29
N LEU A 214 -2.15 -9.88 8.03
CA LEU A 214 -1.49 -9.49 6.77
C LEU A 214 -0.21 -10.26 6.52
N GLY A 215 0.56 -10.60 7.56
CA GLY A 215 1.78 -11.39 7.44
C GLY A 215 1.56 -12.89 7.27
N LYS A 216 0.61 -13.47 8.02
CA LYS A 216 0.37 -14.94 8.05
C LYS A 216 -0.51 -15.43 6.90
N ASP A 217 -1.51 -14.65 6.54
CA ASP A 217 -2.60 -15.08 5.66
C ASP A 217 -2.59 -14.32 4.32
N LEU A 218 -1.47 -13.68 3.96
CA LEU A 218 -1.36 -12.81 2.78
C LEU A 218 -1.81 -13.49 1.49
N GLU A 219 -1.39 -14.74 1.28
CA GLU A 219 -1.73 -15.54 0.10
C GLU A 219 -3.24 -15.82 0.02
N GLU A 220 -3.88 -16.11 1.15
CA GLU A 220 -5.32 -16.32 1.22
C GLU A 220 -6.08 -15.01 0.94
N LEU A 221 -5.65 -13.90 1.55
CA LEU A 221 -6.23 -12.57 1.33
C LEU A 221 -6.12 -12.15 -0.14
N TYR A 222 -4.96 -12.42 -0.75
CA TYR A 222 -4.73 -12.20 -2.18
C TYR A 222 -5.66 -13.04 -3.04
N SER A 223 -5.70 -14.35 -2.78
CA SER A 223 -6.53 -15.31 -3.50
C SER A 223 -8.03 -15.02 -3.35
N GLU A 224 -8.47 -14.49 -2.21
CA GLU A 224 -9.86 -14.02 -2.02
C GLU A 224 -10.17 -12.87 -2.99
N LYS A 225 -9.33 -11.83 -3.02
CA LYS A 225 -9.56 -10.66 -3.88
C LYS A 225 -9.44 -11.00 -5.36
N PHE A 226 -8.48 -11.85 -5.72
CA PHE A 226 -8.32 -12.35 -7.09
C PHE A 226 -9.59 -13.09 -7.56
N ARG A 227 -10.06 -14.08 -6.78
CA ARG A 227 -11.27 -14.84 -7.11
C ARG A 227 -12.52 -13.97 -7.16
N HIS A 228 -12.61 -12.94 -6.32
CA HIS A 228 -13.72 -11.98 -6.36
C HIS A 228 -13.80 -11.28 -7.72
N PHE A 229 -12.69 -10.76 -8.24
CA PHE A 229 -12.68 -10.09 -9.54
C PHE A 229 -12.76 -11.06 -10.72
N GLU A 230 -12.22 -12.27 -10.59
CA GLU A 230 -12.41 -13.33 -11.59
C GLU A 230 -13.90 -13.69 -11.74
N LYS A 231 -14.61 -13.81 -10.60
CA LYS A 231 -16.06 -14.02 -10.57
C LYS A 231 -16.80 -12.82 -11.17
N LEU A 232 -16.40 -11.60 -10.81
CA LEU A 232 -16.97 -10.37 -11.36
C LEU A 232 -16.88 -10.35 -12.89
N GLU A 233 -15.74 -10.73 -13.45
CA GLU A 233 -15.53 -10.80 -14.90
C GLU A 233 -16.41 -11.87 -15.57
N LYS A 234 -16.44 -13.09 -15.01
CA LYS A 234 -17.05 -14.27 -15.66
C LYS A 234 -18.55 -14.43 -15.46
N GLU A 235 -19.08 -14.04 -14.30
CA GLU A 235 -20.46 -14.37 -13.90
C GLU A 235 -21.44 -13.19 -13.99
N TYR A 236 -20.94 -11.96 -14.14
CA TYR A 236 -21.77 -10.76 -14.23
C TYR A 236 -21.86 -10.23 -15.66
N LEU A 237 -22.68 -9.20 -15.85
CA LEU A 237 -22.92 -8.56 -17.14
C LEU A 237 -21.61 -8.31 -17.90
N SER A 238 -21.61 -8.70 -19.16
CA SER A 238 -20.58 -8.44 -20.14
C SER A 238 -21.23 -7.89 -21.40
N VAL A 239 -20.48 -7.08 -22.14
CA VAL A 239 -20.91 -6.51 -23.42
C VAL A 239 -19.97 -7.02 -24.50
N GLN A 240 -20.55 -7.47 -25.60
CA GLN A 240 -19.83 -7.89 -26.80
C GLN A 240 -20.27 -7.01 -27.97
N THR A 241 -19.37 -6.16 -28.42
CA THR A 241 -19.50 -5.36 -29.64
C THR A 241 -18.35 -5.64 -30.61
N PRO A 242 -18.45 -5.22 -31.88
CA PRO A 242 -17.32 -5.24 -32.81
C PRO A 242 -16.12 -4.38 -32.35
N ASP A 243 -16.34 -3.42 -31.44
CA ASP A 243 -15.29 -2.60 -30.86
C ASP A 243 -14.74 -3.25 -29.57
N GLY A 244 -13.57 -3.86 -29.68
CA GLY A 244 -12.89 -4.49 -28.54
C GLY A 244 -12.53 -3.51 -27.42
N SER A 245 -12.28 -2.23 -27.75
CA SER A 245 -11.95 -1.20 -26.76
C SER A 245 -13.15 -0.87 -25.89
N LEU A 246 -14.35 -0.81 -26.48
CA LEU A 246 -15.60 -0.63 -25.75
C LEU A 246 -15.88 -1.80 -24.80
N ASN A 247 -15.64 -3.03 -25.26
CA ASN A 247 -15.83 -4.23 -24.44
C ASN A 247 -14.88 -4.21 -23.21
N GLN A 248 -13.62 -3.82 -23.41
CA GLN A 248 -12.63 -3.69 -22.33
C GLN A 248 -12.97 -2.54 -21.36
N ALA A 249 -13.37 -1.38 -21.89
CA ALA A 249 -13.79 -0.24 -21.07
C ALA A 249 -14.99 -0.59 -20.18
N PHE A 250 -15.95 -1.37 -20.71
CA PHE A 250 -17.09 -1.86 -19.93
C PHE A 250 -16.66 -2.77 -18.77
N GLN A 251 -15.69 -3.68 -18.98
CA GLN A 251 -15.17 -4.52 -17.89
C GLN A 251 -14.50 -3.69 -16.80
N TRP A 252 -13.70 -2.68 -17.17
CA TRP A 252 -13.10 -1.77 -16.20
C TRP A 252 -14.12 -0.91 -15.46
N ALA A 253 -15.19 -0.47 -16.13
CA ALA A 253 -16.28 0.26 -15.48
C ALA A 253 -16.98 -0.60 -14.42
N LYS A 254 -17.22 -1.89 -14.69
CA LYS A 254 -17.76 -2.84 -13.72
C LYS A 254 -16.84 -3.00 -12.50
N VAL A 255 -15.53 -3.12 -12.73
CA VAL A 255 -14.52 -3.17 -11.65
C VAL A 255 -14.55 -1.89 -10.81
N ALA A 256 -14.65 -0.71 -11.44
CA ALA A 256 -14.71 0.57 -10.73
C ALA A 256 -15.95 0.69 -9.83
N VAL A 257 -17.12 0.28 -10.33
CA VAL A 257 -18.37 0.28 -9.53
C VAL A 257 -18.28 -0.68 -8.35
N ASP A 258 -17.70 -1.87 -8.54
CA ASP A 258 -17.51 -2.84 -7.45
C ASP A 258 -16.53 -2.31 -6.38
N LYS A 259 -15.42 -1.70 -6.81
CA LYS A 259 -14.43 -1.05 -5.95
C LYS A 259 -15.00 0.12 -5.13
N ALA A 260 -16.06 0.77 -5.59
CA ALA A 260 -16.71 1.87 -4.87
C ALA A 260 -17.52 1.39 -3.64
N PHE A 261 -17.70 0.09 -3.44
CA PHE A 261 -18.34 -0.44 -2.24
C PHE A 261 -17.33 -0.53 -1.08
N VAL A 262 -17.57 0.23 -0.02
CA VAL A 262 -16.68 0.31 1.15
C VAL A 262 -17.44 0.08 2.44
N CYS A 263 -16.72 -0.26 3.49
CA CYS A 263 -17.20 -0.52 4.84
C CYS A 263 -16.47 0.38 5.83
N ASN A 264 -17.23 1.19 6.56
CA ASN A 264 -16.78 1.91 7.73
C ASN A 264 -17.16 1.10 8.98
N PRO A 265 -16.24 0.89 9.93
CA PRO A 265 -16.52 0.06 11.10
C PRO A 265 -17.64 0.60 12.01
N GLN A 266 -17.89 1.91 11.99
CA GLN A 266 -18.90 2.57 12.81
C GLN A 266 -20.19 2.91 12.03
N LEU A 267 -20.09 3.13 10.71
CA LEU A 267 -21.21 3.60 9.87
C LEU A 267 -21.80 2.52 8.95
N GLY A 268 -21.20 1.34 8.87
CA GLY A 268 -21.64 0.25 8.00
C GLY A 268 -21.03 0.30 6.60
N CYS A 269 -21.63 -0.46 5.67
CA CYS A 269 -21.12 -0.59 4.30
C CYS A 269 -22.06 0.03 3.27
N GLY A 270 -21.49 0.61 2.21
CA GLY A 270 -22.24 1.22 1.12
C GLY A 270 -21.34 1.69 -0.02
N LEU A 271 -21.96 2.15 -1.09
CA LEU A 271 -21.26 2.82 -2.18
C LEU A 271 -20.83 4.21 -1.72
N VAL A 272 -19.56 4.55 -1.94
CA VAL A 272 -19.08 5.93 -1.77
C VAL A 272 -19.20 6.70 -3.07
N ALA A 273 -19.49 8.00 -2.94
CA ALA A 273 -19.33 8.94 -4.03
C ALA A 273 -17.84 9.25 -4.20
N GLY A 274 -17.35 9.16 -5.43
CA GLY A 274 -16.05 9.66 -5.88
C GLY A 274 -16.21 10.99 -6.59
#